data_AF-A0A7K2WH49-F1
#
_entry.id   AF-A0A7K2WH49-F1
#
_cell.length_a   1.000
_cell.length_b   1.000
_cell.length_c   1.000
_cell.angle_alpha   90.00
_cell.angle_beta   90.00
_cell.angle_gamma   90.00
#
_symmetry.space_group_name_H-M   'P 1'
#
loop_
_entity.id
_entity.type
_entity.pdbx_description
1 polymer ?
#
loop_
_entity_poly.entity_id
_entity_poly.type
_entity_poly.pdbx_seq_one_letter_code
_entity_poly.pdbx_strand_id
1 'polypeptide(L)'
;MIRQIRHTTVFCLLLLVALFVNAGRIQVIEADTLDDNPANRRQTVARFEQRRGNILVDGRAVTGSKDTGEQLRFERTYTDGPLYAPVTGYASQTYGTTLLENAEDNLLTGTNPLLAPLPFWNDVTRGRQPGGRVATTVRASMQRAAFDG
;
A
#
# COMPACT_ATOMS: atom_id res chain seq x y z
N MET A 1 -3.11 19.50 52.81
CA MET A 1 -3.94 18.76 51.83
C MET A 1 -4.75 17.69 52.55
N ILE A 2 -6.06 17.62 52.32
CA ILE A 2 -6.97 16.66 52.96
C ILE A 2 -6.63 15.25 52.47
N ARG A 3 -6.52 14.27 53.38
CA ARG A 3 -6.15 12.86 53.08
C ARG A 3 -6.98 12.25 51.94
N GLN A 4 -8.27 12.60 51.88
CA GLN A 4 -9.19 12.10 50.87
C GLN A 4 -8.85 12.59 49.46
N ILE A 5 -8.40 13.84 49.31
CA ILE A 5 -7.96 14.36 48.00
C ILE A 5 -6.75 13.56 47.50
N ARG A 6 -5.80 13.23 48.37
CA ARG A 6 -4.63 12.43 48.00
C ARG A 6 -5.02 11.02 47.52
N HIS A 7 -5.97 10.38 48.19
CA HIS A 7 -6.46 9.05 47.77
C HIS A 7 -7.17 9.09 46.42
N THR A 8 -8.04 10.08 46.20
CA THR A 8 -8.72 10.23 44.91
C THR A 8 -7.73 10.49 43.78
N THR A 9 -6.74 11.37 43.97
CA THR A 9 -5.70 11.62 42.96
C THR A 9 -4.90 10.36 42.63
N VAL A 10 -4.48 9.59 43.63
CA VAL A 10 -3.76 8.32 43.42
C VAL A 10 -4.63 7.32 42.67
N PHE A 11 -5.92 7.22 43.01
CA PHE A 11 -6.85 6.32 42.32
C PHE A 11 -7.05 6.71 40.85
N CYS A 12 -7.25 8.00 40.55
CA CYS A 12 -7.36 8.49 39.18
C CYS A 12 -6.07 8.23 38.38
N LEU A 13 -4.90 8.43 39.00
CA LEU A 13 -3.61 8.17 38.35
C LEU A 13 -3.43 6.67 38.05
N LEU A 14 -3.84 5.79 38.98
CA LEU A 14 -3.83 4.34 38.76
C LEU A 14 -4.70 3.97 37.55
N LEU A 15 -5.93 4.48 37.45
CA LEU A 15 -6.80 4.24 36.31
C LEU A 15 -6.20 4.75 34.99
N LEU A 16 -5.56 5.92 35.01
CA LEU A 16 -4.88 6.47 33.83
C LEU A 16 -3.71 5.58 33.39
N VAL A 17 -2.89 5.11 34.33
CA VAL A 17 -1.80 4.17 34.03
C VAL A 17 -2.35 2.86 33.48
N ALA A 18 -3.42 2.33 34.06
CA ALA A 18 -4.08 1.12 33.55
C ALA A 18 -4.59 1.31 32.11
N LEU A 19 -5.15 2.48 31.78
CA LEU A 19 -5.56 2.82 30.42
C LEU A 19 -4.36 2.88 29.46
N PHE A 20 -3.24 3.49 29.86
CA PHE A 20 -2.03 3.52 29.02
C PHE A 20 -1.45 2.13 28.78
N VAL A 21 -1.43 1.27 29.80
CA VAL A 21 -0.99 -0.12 29.65
C VAL A 21 -1.89 -0.87 28.67
N ASN A 22 -3.21 -0.67 28.76
CA ASN A 22 -4.15 -1.29 27.82
C ASN A 22 -3.97 -0.76 26.39
N ALA A 23 -3.82 0.56 26.22
CA ALA A 23 -3.58 1.18 24.93
C ALA A 23 -2.26 0.70 24.30
N GLY A 24 -1.20 0.59 25.10
CA GLY A 24 0.09 0.04 24.67
C GLY A 24 0.01 -1.43 24.27
N ARG A 25 -0.76 -2.24 25.00
CA ARG A 25 -1.05 -3.63 24.62
C ARG A 25 -1.68 -3.70 23.22
N ILE A 26 -2.70 -2.88 22.94
CA ILE A 26 -3.36 -2.86 21.63
C ILE A 26 -2.39 -2.36 20.54
N GLN A 27 -1.66 -1.27 20.80
CA GLN A 27 -0.80 -0.62 19.80
C GLN A 27 0.52 -1.34 19.51
N VAL A 28 1.00 -2.21 20.40
CA VAL A 28 2.31 -2.87 20.25
C VAL A 28 2.19 -4.38 20.12
N ILE A 29 1.27 -5.02 20.85
CA ILE A 29 1.15 -6.48 20.86
C ILE A 29 0.08 -6.94 19.85
N GLU A 30 -1.04 -6.22 19.77
CA GLU A 30 -2.16 -6.58 18.89
C GLU A 30 -2.15 -5.82 17.55
N ALA A 31 -1.19 -4.92 17.32
CA ALA A 31 -1.18 -4.09 16.11
C ALA A 31 -1.13 -4.94 14.85
N ASP A 32 -0.14 -5.83 14.73
CA ASP A 32 0.05 -6.67 13.55
C ASP A 32 -1.19 -7.55 13.29
N THR A 33 -1.79 -8.12 14.33
CA THR A 33 -2.97 -9.00 14.18
C THR A 33 -4.23 -8.24 13.77
N LEU A 34 -4.37 -6.98 14.20
CA LEU A 34 -5.47 -6.09 13.79
C LEU A 34 -5.24 -5.54 12.38
N ASP A 35 -3.99 -5.31 12.00
CA ASP A 35 -3.60 -4.83 10.68
C ASP A 35 -3.76 -5.92 9.61
N ASP A 36 -3.31 -7.15 9.89
CA ASP A 36 -3.42 -8.30 8.99
C ASP A 36 -4.82 -8.96 8.99
N ASN A 37 -5.75 -8.45 9.80
CA ASN A 37 -7.09 -8.98 9.87
C ASN A 37 -7.81 -8.79 8.52
N PRO A 38 -8.37 -9.85 7.88
CA PRO A 38 -9.07 -9.72 6.60
C PRO A 38 -10.30 -8.80 6.64
N ALA A 39 -10.86 -8.52 7.82
CA ALA A 39 -11.92 -7.53 8.00
C ALA A 39 -11.41 -6.07 7.94
N ASN A 40 -10.10 -5.83 8.07
CA ASN A 40 -9.50 -4.51 8.03
C ASN A 40 -9.34 -4.02 6.58
N ARG A 41 -10.36 -3.30 6.09
CA ARG A 41 -10.34 -2.72 4.74
C ARG A 41 -9.47 -1.47 4.60
N ARG A 42 -8.94 -0.90 5.69
CA ARG A 42 -8.23 0.39 5.64
C ARG A 42 -7.01 0.33 4.74
N GLN A 43 -6.24 -0.77 4.84
CA GLN A 43 -5.05 -0.95 4.01
C GLN A 43 -5.40 -1.06 2.53
N THR A 44 -6.44 -1.82 2.19
CA THR A 44 -6.96 -1.96 0.82
C THR A 44 -7.48 -0.64 0.27
N VAL A 45 -8.30 0.08 1.04
CA VAL A 45 -8.81 1.40 0.63
C VAL A 45 -7.66 2.36 0.38
N ALA A 46 -6.72 2.49 1.32
CA ALA A 46 -5.56 3.35 1.16
C ALA A 46 -4.69 2.95 -0.06
N ARG A 47 -4.67 1.66 -0.43
CA ARG A 47 -3.89 1.15 -1.57
C ARG A 47 -4.52 1.56 -2.90
N PHE A 48 -5.85 1.53 -3.00
CA PHE A 48 -6.58 1.89 -4.22
C PHE A 48 -7.04 3.36 -4.26
N GLU A 49 -6.86 4.11 -3.18
CA GLU A 49 -7.07 5.56 -3.14
C GLU A 49 -5.99 6.32 -3.94
N GLN A 50 -4.82 5.71 -4.15
CA GLN A 50 -3.73 6.31 -4.92
C GLN A 50 -3.54 5.64 -6.29
N ARG A 51 -3.07 6.43 -7.25
CA ARG A 51 -2.70 5.91 -8.58
C ARG A 51 -1.49 5.01 -8.44
N ARG A 52 -1.63 3.78 -8.92
CA ARG A 52 -0.52 2.85 -9.00
C ARG A 52 0.45 3.29 -10.10
N GLY A 53 1.74 3.09 -9.85
CA GLY A 53 2.82 3.31 -10.78
C GLY A 53 2.66 2.55 -12.11
N ASN A 54 3.30 3.03 -13.17
CA ASN A 54 3.19 2.41 -14.50
C ASN A 54 4.37 1.48 -14.78
N ILE A 55 4.08 0.38 -15.47
CA ILE A 55 5.07 -0.50 -16.07
C ILE A 55 5.28 -0.03 -17.51
N LEU A 56 6.53 0.16 -17.91
CA LEU A 56 6.91 0.62 -19.23
C LEU A 56 7.58 -0.48 -20.05
N VAL A 57 7.27 -0.52 -21.34
CA VAL A 57 7.93 -1.32 -22.37
C VAL A 57 8.42 -0.33 -23.43
N ASP A 58 9.72 -0.34 -23.74
CA ASP A 58 10.36 0.65 -24.63
C ASP A 58 9.96 2.11 -24.31
N GLY A 59 9.92 2.46 -23.01
CA GLY A 59 9.56 3.80 -22.54
C GLY A 59 8.08 4.17 -22.66
N ARG A 60 7.21 3.28 -23.14
CA ARG A 60 5.75 3.48 -23.20
C ARG A 60 5.06 2.71 -22.10
N ALA A 61 4.12 3.36 -21.40
CA ALA A 61 3.34 2.70 -20.37
C ALA A 61 2.41 1.64 -20.98
N VAL A 62 2.53 0.40 -20.53
CA VAL A 62 1.62 -0.71 -20.87
C VAL A 62 0.59 -0.98 -19.77
N THR A 63 0.72 -0.27 -18.65
CA THR A 63 -0.26 -0.25 -17.57
C THR A 63 -0.64 1.17 -17.18
N GLY A 64 -1.79 1.32 -16.54
CA GLY A 64 -2.30 2.61 -16.09
C GLY A 64 -3.28 2.45 -14.93
N SER A 65 -3.87 3.57 -14.49
CA SER A 65 -4.92 3.57 -13.47
C SER A 65 -6.08 4.46 -13.92
N LYS A 66 -7.29 3.91 -13.91
CA LYS A 66 -8.54 4.62 -14.23
C LYS A 66 -9.24 4.99 -12.94
N ASP A 67 -9.72 6.23 -12.86
CA ASP A 67 -10.56 6.70 -11.76
C ASP A 67 -11.98 6.15 -11.93
N THR A 68 -12.48 5.42 -10.93
CA THR A 68 -13.82 4.84 -10.88
C THR A 68 -14.81 5.74 -10.14
N GLY A 69 -14.33 6.72 -9.34
CA GLY A 69 -15.16 7.53 -8.46
C GLY A 69 -15.68 6.80 -7.20
N GLU A 70 -15.34 5.53 -7.03
CA GLU A 70 -15.77 4.69 -5.91
C GLU A 70 -14.77 4.72 -4.74
N GLN A 71 -15.10 4.04 -3.63
CA GLN A 71 -14.21 3.93 -2.46
C GLN A 71 -12.84 3.33 -2.83
N LEU A 72 -12.81 2.40 -3.78
CA LEU A 72 -11.58 1.88 -4.38
C LEU A 72 -11.37 2.63 -5.70
N ARG A 73 -10.86 3.85 -5.55
CA ARG A 73 -10.89 4.90 -6.58
C ARG A 73 -10.15 4.54 -7.85
N PHE A 74 -8.98 3.91 -7.75
CA PHE A 74 -8.14 3.64 -8.92
C PHE A 74 -8.14 2.17 -9.30
N GLU A 75 -8.79 1.86 -10.42
CA GLU A 75 -8.74 0.54 -11.04
C GLU A 75 -7.53 0.41 -11.96
N ARG A 76 -6.89 -0.77 -11.96
CA ARG A 76 -5.71 -1.05 -12.77
C ARG A 76 -6.12 -1.35 -14.22
N THR A 77 -5.48 -0.69 -15.19
CA THR A 77 -5.73 -0.90 -16.62
C THR A 77 -4.49 -1.43 -17.34
N TYR A 78 -4.70 -2.25 -18.37
CA TYR A 78 -3.64 -2.88 -19.16
C TYR A 78 -3.84 -2.57 -20.64
N THR A 79 -2.86 -1.89 -21.25
CA THR A 79 -2.82 -1.65 -22.69
C THR A 79 -2.25 -2.89 -23.37
N ASP A 80 -2.91 -3.37 -24.42
CA ASP A 80 -2.58 -4.65 -25.08
C ASP A 80 -2.45 -5.80 -24.06
N GLY A 81 -3.42 -5.93 -23.14
CA GLY A 81 -3.36 -6.86 -22.01
C GLY A 81 -2.89 -8.27 -22.36
N PRO A 82 -3.45 -8.96 -23.37
CA PRO A 82 -2.99 -10.29 -23.79
C PRO A 82 -1.51 -10.33 -24.23
N LEU A 83 -1.02 -9.27 -24.89
CA LEU A 83 0.35 -9.18 -25.40
C LEU A 83 1.37 -9.11 -24.27
N TYR A 84 1.06 -8.37 -23.19
CA TYR A 84 1.99 -8.13 -22.08
C TYR A 84 1.67 -8.88 -20.80
N ALA A 85 0.53 -9.59 -20.72
CA ALA A 85 0.10 -10.36 -19.55
C ALA A 85 1.17 -11.32 -18.99
N PRO A 86 1.96 -12.05 -19.80
CA PRO A 86 3.04 -12.91 -19.30
C PRO A 86 4.21 -12.16 -18.64
N VAL A 87 4.28 -10.85 -18.81
CA VAL A 87 5.31 -9.98 -18.22
C VAL A 87 4.71 -9.19 -17.06
N THR A 88 3.62 -8.46 -17.29
CA THR A 88 3.02 -7.61 -16.27
C THR A 88 2.37 -8.42 -15.16
N GLY A 89 1.69 -9.51 -15.50
CA GLY A 89 0.69 -10.12 -14.62
C GLY A 89 -0.51 -9.21 -14.44
N TYR A 90 -1.17 -9.32 -13.29
CA TYR A 90 -2.34 -8.53 -12.92
C TYR A 90 -2.24 -7.98 -11.49
N ALA A 91 -3.02 -6.94 -11.20
CA ALA A 91 -3.29 -6.44 -9.87
C ALA A 91 -4.82 -6.34 -9.68
N SER A 92 -5.34 -7.18 -8.81
CA SER A 92 -6.76 -7.33 -8.52
C SER A 92 -7.03 -7.02 -7.05
N GLN A 93 -8.17 -6.37 -6.79
CA GLN A 93 -8.66 -6.12 -5.44
C GLN A 93 -9.03 -7.43 -4.71
N THR A 94 -9.46 -8.44 -5.47
CA THR A 94 -9.94 -9.73 -4.93
C THR A 94 -8.85 -10.79 -4.97
N TYR A 95 -8.08 -10.84 -6.07
CA TYR A 95 -7.12 -11.93 -6.33
C TYR A 95 -5.66 -11.55 -6.05
N GLY A 96 -5.42 -10.33 -5.56
CA GLY A 96 -4.07 -9.85 -5.30
C GLY A 96 -3.28 -9.56 -6.58
N THR A 97 -1.96 -9.69 -6.51
CA THR A 97 -1.03 -9.32 -7.58
C THR A 97 -0.22 -10.50 -8.07
N THR A 98 0.22 -10.49 -9.34
CA THR A 98 1.09 -11.53 -9.92
C THR A 98 2.24 -10.93 -10.74
N LEU A 99 3.28 -11.73 -11.01
CA LEU A 99 4.43 -11.39 -11.86
C LEU A 99 5.02 -10.02 -11.49
N LEU A 100 5.28 -9.14 -12.48
CA LEU A 100 5.92 -7.85 -12.24
C LEU A 100 5.06 -6.93 -11.37
N GLU A 101 3.73 -7.04 -11.44
CA GLU A 101 2.84 -6.32 -10.53
C GLU A 101 3.03 -6.74 -9.07
N ASN A 102 3.42 -7.99 -8.79
CA ASN A 102 3.75 -8.43 -7.44
C ASN A 102 5.21 -8.14 -7.07
N ALA A 103 6.14 -8.45 -7.97
CA ALA A 103 7.58 -8.31 -7.72
C ALA A 103 7.95 -6.85 -7.40
N GLU A 104 7.33 -5.90 -8.10
CA GLU A 104 7.57 -4.47 -7.92
C GLU A 104 6.45 -3.76 -7.15
N ASP A 105 5.66 -4.51 -6.34
CA ASP A 105 4.47 -3.97 -5.69
C ASP A 105 4.78 -2.75 -4.81
N ASN A 106 5.88 -2.81 -4.05
CA ASN A 106 6.28 -1.71 -3.18
C ASN A 106 6.63 -0.44 -3.94
N LEU A 107 7.31 -0.58 -5.08
CA LEU A 107 7.65 0.56 -5.93
C LEU A 107 6.37 1.13 -6.58
N LEU A 108 5.54 0.26 -7.14
CA LEU A 108 4.32 0.63 -7.85
C LEU A 108 3.24 1.22 -6.90
N THR A 109 3.22 0.85 -5.62
CA THR A 109 2.29 1.42 -4.61
C THR A 109 2.85 2.62 -3.86
N GLY A 110 4.11 3.00 -4.07
CA GLY A 110 4.68 4.15 -3.38
C GLY A 110 5.14 3.86 -1.94
N THR A 111 5.21 2.58 -1.55
CA THR A 111 5.68 2.15 -0.23
C THR A 111 7.17 1.84 -0.18
N ASN A 112 7.85 1.81 -1.34
CA ASN A 112 9.29 1.59 -1.40
C ASN A 112 10.03 2.76 -0.71
N PRO A 113 10.90 2.49 0.28
CA PRO A 113 11.67 3.52 0.98
C PRO A 113 12.51 4.41 0.08
N LEU A 114 12.95 3.90 -1.09
CA LEU A 114 13.74 4.65 -2.07
C LEU A 114 12.95 5.78 -2.75
N LEU A 115 11.62 5.77 -2.66
CA LEU A 115 10.78 6.85 -3.17
C LEU A 115 10.67 8.02 -2.19
N ALA A 116 11.02 7.82 -0.93
CA ALA A 116 10.95 8.87 0.08
C ALA A 116 12.15 9.84 -0.08
N PRO A 117 11.94 11.17 0.01
CA PRO A 117 13.02 12.15 -0.07
C PRO A 117 14.03 12.00 1.07
N LEU A 118 13.55 11.54 2.22
CA LEU A 118 14.32 11.34 3.45
C LEU A 118 13.93 9.99 4.07
N PRO A 119 14.85 9.30 4.75
CA PRO A 119 14.51 8.15 5.57
C PRO A 119 13.39 8.49 6.55
N PHE A 120 12.43 7.57 6.74
CA PHE A 120 11.29 7.69 7.66
C PHE A 120 10.30 8.84 7.38
N TRP A 121 10.41 9.52 6.23
CA TRP A 121 9.49 10.60 5.85
C TRP A 121 8.02 10.15 5.78
N ASN A 122 7.78 8.93 5.27
CA ASN A 122 6.44 8.35 5.17
C ASN A 122 5.85 8.03 6.56
N ASP A 123 6.69 7.65 7.53
CA ASP A 123 6.26 7.31 8.89
C ASP A 123 5.84 8.55 9.66
N VAL A 124 6.54 9.68 9.45
CA VAL A 124 6.21 10.97 10.08
C VAL A 124 4.98 11.60 9.43
N THR A 125 4.94 11.65 8.10
CA THR A 125 3.85 12.32 7.39
C THR A 125 2.58 11.47 7.32
N ARG A 126 2.68 10.16 7.59
CA ARG A 126 1.63 9.15 7.31
C ARG A 126 1.10 9.21 5.87
N GLY A 127 1.83 9.88 4.97
CA GLY A 127 1.50 10.03 3.57
C GLY A 127 2.25 9.01 2.73
N ARG A 128 1.56 8.36 1.80
CA ARG A 128 2.21 7.51 0.79
C ARG A 128 2.76 8.36 -0.35
N GLN A 129 3.98 8.04 -0.78
CA GLN A 129 4.57 8.65 -1.97
C GLN A 129 3.80 8.20 -3.21
N PRO A 130 3.82 8.99 -4.30
CA PRO A 130 3.32 8.52 -5.58
C PRO A 130 4.02 7.23 -6.01
N GLY A 131 3.27 6.30 -6.63
CA GLY A 131 3.84 5.07 -7.19
C GLY A 131 4.95 5.35 -8.20
N GLY A 132 6.08 4.67 -8.05
CA GLY A 132 7.21 4.71 -8.96
C GLY A 132 6.90 4.02 -10.30
N ARG A 133 7.78 4.18 -11.29
CA ARG A 133 7.61 3.53 -12.59
C ARG A 133 8.63 2.41 -12.77
N VAL A 134 8.20 1.30 -13.38
CA VAL A 134 9.05 0.14 -13.66
C VAL A 134 9.34 0.10 -15.14
N ALA A 135 10.57 0.39 -15.56
CA ALA A 135 10.99 0.25 -16.95
C ALA A 135 11.48 -1.18 -17.19
N THR A 136 10.80 -1.92 -18.05
CA THR A 136 11.21 -3.28 -18.42
C THR A 136 12.28 -3.26 -19.50
N THR A 137 12.99 -4.37 -19.64
CA THR A 137 13.94 -4.64 -20.74
C THR A 137 13.26 -5.23 -21.98
N VAL A 138 11.93 -5.42 -21.94
CA VAL A 138 11.15 -5.97 -23.03
C VAL A 138 11.13 -4.96 -24.19
N ARG A 139 11.40 -5.46 -25.39
CA ARG A 139 11.24 -4.70 -26.64
C ARG A 139 9.88 -4.99 -27.23
N ALA A 140 9.09 -3.94 -27.49
CA ALA A 140 7.72 -4.04 -27.98
C ALA A 140 7.64 -4.76 -29.34
N SER A 141 8.61 -4.54 -30.23
CA SER A 141 8.66 -5.20 -31.53
C SER A 141 8.91 -6.70 -31.41
N MET A 142 9.79 -7.12 -30.50
CA MET A 142 10.09 -8.54 -30.26
C MET A 142 8.92 -9.23 -29.55
N GLN A 143 8.31 -8.56 -28.57
CA GLN A 143 7.16 -9.10 -27.85
C GLN A 143 5.98 -9.34 -28.80
N ARG A 144 5.73 -8.40 -29.72
CA ARG A 144 4.68 -8.55 -30.73
C ARG A 144 4.98 -9.68 -31.70
N ALA A 145 6.20 -9.75 -32.24
CA ALA A 145 6.59 -10.86 -33.11
C ALA A 145 6.44 -12.23 -32.42
N ALA A 146 6.85 -12.34 -31.15
CA ALA A 146 6.73 -13.57 -30.38
C ALA A 146 5.27 -13.94 -30.06
N PHE A 147 4.38 -12.96 -29.92
CA PHE A 147 2.97 -13.16 -29.66
C PHE A 147 2.19 -13.56 -30.92
N ASP A 148 2.51 -12.94 -32.05
CA ASP A 148 1.81 -13.16 -33.32
C ASP A 148 2.24 -14.47 -34.02
N GLY A 149 3.50 -14.92 -33.81
CA GLY A 149 4.05 -16.17 -34.35
C GLY A 149 4.89 -15.99 -35.61
#